data_AF-A0A7D5M320-F1
#
_entry.id   AF-A0A7D5M320-F1
#
_cell.length_a   1.000
_cell.length_b   1.000
_cell.length_c   1.000
_cell.angle_alpha   90.00
_cell.angle_beta   90.00
_cell.angle_gamma   90.00
#
_symmetry.space_group_name_H-M   'P 1'
#
loop_
_entity.id
_entity.type
_entity.pdbx_description
1 polymer ?
#
loop_
_entity_poly.entity_id
_entity_poly.type
_entity_poly.pdbx_seq_one_letter_code
_entity_poly.pdbx_strand_id
1 'polypeptide(L)'
;MGYVGNHLATLVTGVFAAVLTGLWAFWDLSPILDFVFLMAVPITWFMAFTCWISQKSTDYMHNHAPSHVEKKSLSNTQTIETTTTGSQVSLSEIKQIQNELSLELNNVKETVKLKDSEIERLNQEISNLETLVQIESLKTELANLKMLASERKTKSK
;
A
#
# COMPACT_ATOMS: atom_id res chain seq x y z
N MET A 1 -26.42 10.56 -10.57
CA MET A 1 -25.69 9.27 -10.56
C MET A 1 -26.22 8.47 -9.37
N GLY A 2 -26.61 7.21 -9.59
CA GLY A 2 -27.32 6.41 -8.57
C GLY A 2 -26.48 6.24 -7.30
N TYR A 3 -27.15 6.04 -6.16
CA TYR A 3 -26.59 5.95 -4.80
C TYR A 3 -25.47 4.90 -4.61
N VAL A 4 -25.18 4.09 -5.64
CA VAL A 4 -24.17 3.01 -5.68
C VAL A 4 -23.20 3.14 -6.87
N GLY A 5 -23.23 4.30 -7.55
CA GLY A 5 -22.79 4.50 -8.94
C GLY A 5 -21.28 4.53 -9.24
N ASN A 6 -20.40 4.19 -8.29
CA ASN A 6 -18.99 3.88 -8.59
C ASN A 6 -18.46 2.67 -7.79
N HIS A 7 -19.29 2.10 -6.90
CA HIS A 7 -18.93 0.98 -6.01
C HIS A 7 -19.63 -0.34 -6.34
N LEU A 8 -20.53 -0.34 -7.33
CA LEU A 8 -21.31 -1.51 -7.71
C LEU A 8 -20.44 -2.71 -8.11
N ALA A 9 -19.32 -2.47 -8.80
CA ALA A 9 -18.43 -3.54 -9.28
C ALA A 9 -17.64 -4.20 -8.12
N THR A 10 -17.26 -3.44 -7.09
CA THR A 10 -16.62 -4.03 -5.89
C THR A 10 -17.65 -4.72 -5.01
N LEU A 11 -18.84 -4.14 -4.87
CA LEU A 11 -19.91 -4.74 -4.09
C LEU A 11 -20.38 -6.06 -4.71
N VAL A 12 -20.60 -6.12 -6.02
CA VAL A 12 -21.01 -7.38 -6.69
C VAL A 12 -19.92 -8.44 -6.62
N THR A 13 -18.64 -8.07 -6.79
CA THR A 13 -17.51 -9.01 -6.72
C THR A 13 -17.26 -9.49 -5.29
N GLY A 14 -17.38 -8.61 -4.29
CA GLY A 14 -17.25 -8.96 -2.88
C GLY A 14 -18.42 -9.82 -2.37
N VAL A 15 -19.66 -9.51 -2.76
CA VAL A 15 -20.83 -10.35 -2.43
C VAL A 15 -20.69 -11.72 -3.10
N PHE A 16 -20.23 -11.78 -4.35
CA PHE A 16 -19.95 -13.05 -5.03
C PHE A 16 -18.85 -13.88 -4.31
N ALA A 17 -17.76 -13.24 -3.86
CA ALA A 17 -16.72 -13.89 -3.08
C ALA A 17 -17.26 -14.44 -1.73
N ALA A 18 -18.11 -13.66 -1.05
CA ALA A 18 -18.73 -14.07 0.20
C ALA A 18 -19.71 -15.24 0.01
N VAL A 19 -20.50 -15.25 -1.07
CA VAL A 19 -21.38 -16.37 -1.42
C VAL A 19 -20.57 -17.63 -1.73
N LEU A 20 -19.48 -17.52 -2.50
CA LEU A 20 -18.58 -18.64 -2.80
C LEU A 20 -17.93 -19.21 -1.53
N THR A 21 -17.50 -18.34 -0.62
CA THR A 21 -16.89 -18.73 0.67
C THR A 21 -17.93 -19.36 1.60
N GLY A 22 -19.15 -18.82 1.63
CA GLY A 22 -20.26 -19.36 2.41
C GLY A 22 -20.74 -20.72 1.91
N LEU A 23 -20.79 -20.91 0.57
CA LEU A 23 -21.11 -22.21 -0.03
C LEU A 23 -20.07 -23.27 0.33
N TRP A 24 -18.79 -22.89 0.36
CA TRP A 24 -17.69 -23.75 0.76
C TRP A 24 -17.74 -24.14 2.25
N ALA A 25 -18.06 -23.19 3.13
CA ALA A 25 -18.10 -23.44 4.58
C ALA A 25 -19.33 -24.22 5.06
N PHE A 26 -20.40 -24.27 4.27
CA PHE A 26 -21.69 -24.85 4.70
C PHE A 26 -21.98 -26.23 4.09
N TRP A 27 -21.41 -26.55 2.93
CA TRP A 27 -21.57 -27.85 2.30
C TRP A 27 -20.25 -28.62 2.34
N ASP A 28 -20.25 -29.82 2.93
CA ASP A 28 -19.20 -30.83 2.75
C ASP A 28 -19.16 -31.26 1.28
N LEU A 29 -18.54 -30.41 0.46
CA LEU A 29 -18.38 -30.61 -0.98
C LEU A 29 -17.28 -31.64 -1.21
N SER A 30 -17.44 -32.44 -2.26
CA SER A 30 -16.49 -33.49 -2.66
C SER A 30 -15.02 -32.98 -2.64
N PRO A 31 -14.00 -33.80 -2.28
CA PRO A 31 -12.61 -33.36 -2.14
C PRO A 31 -12.02 -32.64 -3.35
N ILE A 32 -12.56 -32.91 -4.55
CA ILE A 32 -12.15 -32.25 -5.78
C ILE A 32 -12.66 -30.79 -5.88
N LEU A 33 -13.86 -30.50 -5.35
CA LEU A 33 -14.38 -29.13 -5.26
C LEU A 33 -13.67 -28.37 -4.14
N ASP A 34 -13.40 -29.03 -3.02
CA ASP A 34 -12.70 -28.44 -1.87
C ASP A 34 -11.35 -27.80 -2.27
N PHE A 35 -10.54 -28.50 -3.07
CA PHE A 35 -9.28 -27.98 -3.61
C PHE A 35 -9.48 -26.77 -4.54
N VAL A 36 -10.51 -26.81 -5.40
CA VAL A 36 -10.83 -25.69 -6.30
C VAL A 36 -11.26 -24.47 -5.51
N PHE A 37 -12.10 -24.64 -4.48
CA PHE A 37 -12.52 -23.55 -3.61
C PHE A 37 -11.37 -22.99 -2.78
N LEU A 38 -10.46 -23.82 -2.27
CA LEU A 38 -9.27 -23.40 -1.53
C LEU A 38 -8.39 -22.42 -2.32
N MET A 39 -8.29 -22.59 -3.64
CA MET A 39 -7.55 -21.69 -4.52
C MET A 39 -8.42 -20.54 -5.06
N ALA A 40 -9.69 -20.80 -5.37
CA ALA A 40 -10.58 -19.80 -5.95
C ALA A 40 -11.00 -18.71 -4.95
N VAL A 41 -11.21 -19.06 -3.68
CA VAL A 41 -11.58 -18.11 -2.61
C VAL A 41 -10.54 -16.99 -2.47
N PRO A 42 -9.23 -17.26 -2.26
CA PRO A 42 -8.23 -16.21 -2.13
C PRO A 42 -8.05 -15.40 -3.43
N ILE A 43 -8.14 -16.04 -4.61
CA ILE A 43 -8.04 -15.34 -5.90
C ILE A 43 -9.21 -14.36 -6.07
N THR A 44 -10.43 -14.77 -5.72
CA THR A 44 -11.63 -13.92 -5.85
C THR A 44 -11.60 -12.76 -4.85
N TRP A 45 -11.14 -13.00 -3.62
CA TRP A 45 -10.91 -11.95 -2.63
C TRP A 45 -9.83 -10.96 -3.06
N PHE A 46 -8.75 -11.45 -3.66
CA PHE A 46 -7.71 -10.59 -4.23
C PHE A 46 -8.28 -9.71 -5.36
N MET A 47 -9.08 -10.27 -6.26
CA MET A 47 -9.73 -9.50 -7.33
C MET A 47 -10.75 -8.48 -6.79
N ALA A 48 -11.49 -8.82 -5.73
CA ALA A 48 -12.38 -7.87 -5.07
C ALA A 48 -11.59 -6.67 -4.49
N PHE A 49 -10.42 -6.94 -3.91
CA PHE A 49 -9.55 -5.90 -3.37
C PHE A 49 -8.92 -5.01 -4.47
N THR A 50 -8.49 -5.59 -5.59
CA THR A 50 -7.97 -4.79 -6.72
C THR A 50 -9.08 -3.94 -7.35
N CYS A 51 -10.30 -4.46 -7.47
CA CYS A 51 -11.48 -3.67 -7.88
C CYS A 51 -11.78 -2.52 -6.92
N TRP A 52 -11.64 -2.74 -5.60
CA TRP A 52 -11.78 -1.67 -4.61
C TRP A 52 -10.75 -0.58 -4.87
N ILE A 53 -9.45 -0.92 -4.94
CA ILE A 53 -8.38 0.06 -5.14
C ILE A 53 -8.59 0.85 -6.43
N SER A 54 -8.99 0.17 -7.51
CA SER A 54 -9.27 0.84 -8.79
C SER A 54 -10.38 1.89 -8.66
N GLN A 55 -11.45 1.60 -7.94
CA GLN A 55 -12.55 2.56 -7.73
C GLN A 55 -12.13 3.70 -6.82
N LYS A 56 -11.40 3.40 -5.74
CA LYS A 56 -10.85 4.40 -4.84
C LYS A 56 -9.97 5.40 -5.60
N SER A 57 -9.13 4.92 -6.51
CA SER A 57 -8.27 5.75 -7.37
C SER A 57 -9.09 6.68 -8.28
N THR A 58 -10.11 6.15 -8.95
CA THR A 58 -11.00 6.96 -9.81
C THR A 58 -11.79 8.00 -9.01
N ASP A 59 -12.24 7.67 -7.80
CA ASP A 59 -12.91 8.63 -6.91
C ASP A 59 -11.97 9.74 -6.45
N TYR A 60 -10.69 9.48 -6.21
CA TYR A 60 -9.72 10.53 -5.88
C TYR A 60 -9.50 11.51 -7.03
N MET A 61 -9.50 11.02 -8.27
CA MET A 61 -9.37 11.86 -9.47
C MET A 61 -10.65 12.67 -9.76
N HIS A 62 -11.84 12.11 -9.51
CA HIS A 62 -13.11 12.81 -9.74
C HIS A 62 -13.52 13.77 -8.61
N ASN A 63 -13.02 13.61 -7.37
CA ASN A 63 -13.29 14.56 -6.28
C ASN A 63 -12.50 15.87 -6.39
N HIS A 64 -11.51 15.96 -7.28
CA HIS A 64 -10.77 17.20 -7.59
C HIS A 64 -11.26 17.90 -8.87
N ALA A 65 -12.31 17.38 -9.50
CA ALA A 65 -12.93 17.97 -10.67
C ALA A 65 -14.38 18.35 -10.33
N PRO A 66 -14.86 19.56 -10.69
CA PRO A 66 -16.23 19.96 -10.42
C PRO A 66 -17.17 19.00 -11.14
N SER A 67 -18.06 18.36 -10.38
CA SER A 67 -18.97 17.33 -10.87
C SER A 67 -19.99 17.91 -11.86
N HIS A 68 -19.66 17.92 -13.15
CA HIS A 68 -20.68 18.09 -14.19
C HIS A 68 -21.36 16.74 -14.42
N VAL A 69 -22.57 16.62 -13.87
CA VAL A 69 -23.46 15.47 -14.03
C VAL A 69 -23.88 15.37 -15.49
N GLU A 70 -23.11 14.65 -16.32
CA GLU A 70 -23.55 14.32 -17.66
C GLU A 70 -24.48 13.11 -17.64
N LYS A 71 -25.76 13.42 -17.70
CA LYS A 71 -26.82 12.49 -18.07
C LYS A 71 -26.53 12.04 -19.49
N LYS A 72 -26.02 10.82 -19.64
CA LYS A 72 -25.69 10.20 -20.92
C LYS A 72 -26.96 10.01 -21.76
N SER A 73 -27.28 11.00 -22.60
CA SER A 73 -28.20 10.83 -23.72
C SER A 73 -27.42 10.23 -24.88
N LEU A 74 -27.75 9.01 -25.25
CA LEU A 74 -27.27 8.34 -26.45
C LEU A 74 -27.82 9.06 -27.68
N SER A 75 -27.03 9.91 -28.33
CA SER A 75 -27.19 10.16 -29.77
C SER A 75 -26.00 10.90 -30.38
N ASN A 76 -25.35 10.15 -31.27
CA ASN A 76 -24.95 10.56 -32.61
C ASN A 76 -23.68 11.40 -32.81
N THR A 77 -22.87 10.91 -33.76
CA THR A 77 -21.95 11.64 -34.64
C THR A 77 -20.62 12.15 -34.06
N GLN A 78 -19.58 11.35 -34.31
CA GLN A 78 -18.25 11.73 -34.82
C GLN A 78 -18.04 13.24 -35.10
N THR A 79 -17.02 13.86 -34.52
CA THR A 79 -15.97 14.68 -35.18
C THR A 79 -15.12 15.39 -34.14
N ILE A 80 -13.81 15.35 -34.33
CA ILE A 80 -12.77 16.01 -33.54
C ILE A 80 -12.88 17.52 -33.81
N GLU A 81 -13.32 18.30 -32.82
CA GLU A 81 -13.03 19.74 -32.76
C GLU A 81 -12.81 20.15 -31.29
N THR A 82 -11.66 20.76 -31.05
CA THR A 82 -11.36 21.55 -29.86
C THR A 82 -12.49 22.53 -29.57
N THR A 83 -13.18 22.38 -28.44
CA THR A 83 -13.98 23.46 -27.83
C THR A 83 -13.96 23.35 -26.31
N THR A 84 -13.17 24.24 -25.71
CA THR A 84 -13.38 24.97 -24.46
C THR A 84 -14.77 24.80 -23.81
N THR A 85 -14.80 24.32 -22.57
CA THR A 85 -15.84 24.58 -21.58
C THR A 85 -15.20 24.32 -20.22
N GLY A 86 -14.98 25.23 -19.27
CA GLY A 86 -15.26 26.64 -19.13
C GLY A 86 -14.85 26.96 -17.69
N SER A 87 -13.65 27.46 -17.47
CA SER A 87 -13.27 28.13 -16.23
C SER A 87 -12.22 29.15 -16.61
N GLN A 88 -12.64 30.41 -16.69
CA GLN A 88 -11.71 31.51 -16.65
C GLN A 88 -11.11 31.48 -15.23
N VAL A 89 -10.10 30.63 -15.03
CA VAL A 89 -9.35 30.61 -13.78
C VAL A 89 -8.74 32.00 -13.67
N SER A 90 -9.17 32.75 -12.66
CA SER A 90 -8.65 34.09 -12.46
C SER A 90 -7.14 33.96 -12.24
N LEU A 91 -6.33 34.79 -12.90
CA LEU A 91 -4.87 34.76 -12.78
C LEU A 91 -4.42 34.82 -11.30
N SER A 92 -5.26 35.40 -10.44
CA SER A 92 -5.13 35.45 -8.98
C SER A 92 -5.24 34.08 -8.30
N GLU A 93 -6.20 33.23 -8.69
CA GLU A 93 -6.31 31.86 -8.14
C GLU A 93 -5.12 31.00 -8.53
N ILE A 94 -4.61 31.12 -9.76
CA ILE A 94 -3.41 30.39 -10.19
C ILE A 94 -2.20 30.80 -9.35
N LYS A 95 -2.05 32.10 -9.05
CA LYS A 95 -0.99 32.60 -8.17
C LYS A 95 -1.16 32.15 -6.72
N GLN A 96 -2.40 32.07 -6.24
CA GLN A 96 -2.69 31.59 -4.89
C GLN A 96 -2.35 30.10 -4.75
N ILE A 97 -2.79 29.27 -5.70
CA ILE A 97 -2.49 27.84 -5.76
C ILE A 97 -0.99 27.61 -5.90
N GLN A 98 -0.28 28.41 -6.70
CA GLN A 98 1.18 28.33 -6.80
C GLN A 98 1.87 28.62 -5.45
N ASN A 99 1.44 29.64 -4.74
CA ASN A 99 2.01 29.99 -3.43
C ASN A 99 1.73 28.92 -2.38
N GLU A 100 0.52 28.35 -2.37
CA GLU A 100 0.12 27.25 -1.48
C GLU A 100 0.95 25.99 -1.77
N LEU A 101 1.06 25.58 -3.03
CA LEU A 101 1.91 24.46 -3.45
C LEU A 101 3.38 24.70 -3.11
N SER A 102 3.87 25.93 -3.24
CA SER A 102 5.24 26.29 -2.86
C SER A 102 5.46 26.19 -1.35
N LEU A 103 4.46 26.57 -0.55
CA LEU A 103 4.50 26.47 0.90
C LEU A 103 4.44 25.01 1.37
N GLU A 104 3.54 24.21 0.80
CA GLU A 104 3.46 22.77 1.08
C GLU A 104 4.74 22.04 0.67
N LEU A 105 5.30 22.36 -0.51
CA LEU A 105 6.55 21.78 -0.96
C LEU A 105 7.71 22.10 0.00
N ASN A 106 7.78 23.33 0.50
CA ASN A 106 8.78 23.71 1.50
C ASN A 106 8.57 22.98 2.83
N ASN A 107 7.32 22.82 3.28
CA ASN A 107 7.01 22.09 4.51
C ASN A 107 7.37 20.60 4.41
N VAL A 108 7.03 19.96 3.29
CA VAL A 108 7.39 18.57 2.99
C VAL A 108 8.91 18.43 2.91
N LYS A 109 9.60 19.37 2.26
CA LYS A 109 11.06 19.36 2.15
C LYS A 109 11.75 19.45 3.52
N GLU A 110 11.26 20.28 4.42
CA GLU A 110 11.80 20.36 5.79
C GLU A 110 11.49 19.09 6.60
N THR A 111 10.28 18.52 6.45
CA THR A 111 9.92 17.24 7.10
C THR A 111 10.81 16.09 6.62
N VAL A 112 11.12 16.03 5.32
CA VAL A 112 12.03 15.03 4.75
C VAL A 112 13.45 15.19 5.30
N LYS A 113 13.99 16.42 5.34
CA LYS A 113 15.32 16.67 5.93
C LYS A 113 15.43 16.22 7.39
N LEU A 114 14.40 16.48 8.19
CA LEU A 114 14.37 16.04 9.59
C LEU A 114 14.36 14.52 9.69
N LYS A 115 13.57 13.84 8.85
CA LYS A 115 13.53 12.38 8.79
C LYS A 115 14.84 11.77 8.30
N ASP A 116 15.52 12.39 7.33
CA ASP A 116 16.84 11.94 6.89
C ASP A 116 17.87 12.00 8.02
N SER A 117 17.82 13.07 8.84
CA SER A 117 18.69 13.20 10.03
C SER A 117 18.38 12.13 11.09
N GLU A 118 17.11 11.78 11.26
CA GLU A 118 16.67 10.72 12.17
C GLU A 118 17.11 9.33 11.68
N ILE A 119 17.03 9.08 10.36
CA ILE A 119 17.52 7.85 9.73
C ILE A 119 19.03 7.69 9.94
N GLU A 120 19.81 8.75 9.77
CA GLU A 120 21.26 8.72 10.01
C GLU A 120 21.58 8.38 11.48
N ARG A 121 20.87 9.03 12.43
CA ARG A 121 21.03 8.75 13.87
C ARG A 121 20.69 7.29 14.21
N LEU A 122 19.57 6.78 13.70
CA LEU A 122 19.13 5.40 13.92
C LEU A 122 20.10 4.39 13.31
N ASN A 123 20.63 4.66 12.12
CA ASN A 123 21.61 3.78 11.46
C ASN A 123 22.91 3.69 12.29
N GLN A 124 23.35 4.80 12.87
CA GLN A 124 24.50 4.81 13.76
C GLN A 124 24.24 4.05 15.07
N GLU A 125 23.03 4.15 15.62
CA GLU A 125 22.61 3.38 16.80
C GLU A 125 22.59 1.87 16.51
N ILE A 126 22.02 1.46 15.37
CA ILE A 126 22.01 0.06 14.92
C ILE A 126 23.43 -0.47 14.75
N SER A 127 24.31 0.28 14.08
CA SER A 127 25.70 -0.11 13.89
C SER A 127 26.42 -0.30 15.24
N ASN A 128 26.22 0.63 16.19
CA ASN A 128 26.80 0.50 17.52
C ASN A 128 26.29 -0.74 18.26
N LEU A 129 24.98 -0.98 18.27
CA LEU A 129 24.39 -2.17 18.90
C LEU A 129 24.91 -3.47 18.28
N GLU A 130 25.03 -3.52 16.95
CA GLU A 130 25.55 -4.69 16.24
C GLU A 130 27.02 -4.96 16.60
N THR A 131 27.83 -3.90 16.79
CA THR A 131 29.21 -4.07 17.26
C THR A 131 29.29 -4.58 18.70
N LEU A 132 28.37 -4.14 19.57
CA LEU A 132 28.30 -4.61 20.96
C LEU A 132 27.98 -6.11 21.01
N VAL A 133 26.97 -6.55 20.26
CA VAL A 133 26.58 -7.97 20.17
C VAL A 133 27.74 -8.84 19.68
N GLN A 134 28.49 -8.37 18.67
CA GLN A 134 29.69 -9.07 18.19
C GLN A 134 30.80 -9.15 19.24
N ILE A 135 31.00 -8.11 20.05
CA ILE A 135 31.98 -8.15 21.16
C ILE A 135 31.53 -9.16 22.22
N GLU A 136 30.24 -9.25 22.51
CA GLU A 136 29.69 -10.22 23.47
C GLU A 136 29.85 -11.67 22.97
N SER A 137 29.57 -11.93 21.69
CA SER A 137 29.80 -13.26 21.10
C SER A 137 31.28 -13.62 21.10
N LEU A 138 32.18 -12.72 20.70
CA LEU A 138 33.62 -12.96 20.74
C LEU A 138 34.13 -13.23 22.17
N LYS A 139 33.58 -12.52 23.17
CA LYS A 139 33.92 -12.74 24.58
C LYS A 139 33.49 -14.12 25.07
N THR A 140 32.30 -14.58 24.68
CA THR A 140 31.80 -15.91 25.07
C THR A 140 32.57 -17.02 24.36
N GLU A 141 32.89 -16.86 23.07
CA GLU A 141 33.76 -17.80 22.34
C GLU A 141 35.17 -17.86 22.94
N LEU A 142 35.77 -16.72 23.28
CA LEU A 142 37.09 -16.69 23.92
C LEU A 142 37.07 -17.36 25.31
N ALA A 143 36.01 -17.15 26.09
CA ALA A 143 35.84 -17.82 27.38
C ALA A 143 35.72 -19.35 27.20
N ASN A 144 34.96 -19.80 26.20
CA ASN A 144 34.82 -21.22 25.85
C ASN A 144 36.15 -21.83 25.40
N LEU A 145 36.85 -21.19 24.45
CA LEU A 145 38.16 -21.63 23.98
C LEU A 145 39.19 -21.70 25.11
N LYS A 146 39.19 -20.72 26.03
CA LYS A 146 40.07 -20.72 27.22
C LYS A 146 39.75 -21.89 28.15
N MET A 147 38.48 -22.19 28.37
CA MET A 147 38.05 -23.34 29.18
C MET A 147 38.50 -24.67 28.54
N LEU A 148 38.27 -24.85 27.24
CA LEU A 148 38.70 -26.04 26.50
C LEU A 148 40.23 -26.19 26.50
N ALA A 149 40.98 -25.10 26.33
CA ALA A 149 42.44 -25.12 26.42
C ALA A 149 42.93 -25.46 27.84
N SER A 150 42.24 -24.97 28.87
CA SER A 150 42.54 -25.31 30.27
C SER A 150 42.26 -26.79 30.58
N GLU A 151 41.13 -27.32 30.10
CA GLU A 151 40.77 -28.74 30.26
C GLU A 151 41.74 -29.67 29.52
N ARG A 152 42.20 -29.27 28.32
CA ARG A 152 43.20 -30.04 27.59
C ARG A 152 44.56 -30.05 28.31
N LYS A 153 44.93 -28.95 28.98
CA LYS A 153 46.16 -28.88 29.80
C LYS A 153 46.08 -29.75 31.06
N THR A 154 44.91 -29.88 31.69
CA THR A 154 44.75 -30.73 32.88
C THR A 154 44.69 -32.22 32.55
N LYS A 155 44.23 -32.61 31.35
CA LYS A 155 44.24 -34.01 30.89
C LYS A 155 45.60 -34.52 30.38
N SER A 156 46.56 -33.62 30.13
CA SER A 156 47.89 -33.96 29.60
C SER A 156 48.99 -34.07 30.68
N LYS A 157 48.61 -34.05 31.96
CA LYS A 157 49.52 -34.14 33.12
C LYS A 157 49.13 -35.35 33.96
#